data_AF-A0A6P5GMY1-F1
#
_entry.id   AF-A0A6P5GMY1-F1
#
_cell.length_a   1.000
_cell.length_b   1.000
_cell.length_c   1.000
_cell.angle_alpha   90.00
_cell.angle_beta   90.00
_cell.angle_gamma   90.00
#
_symmetry.space_group_name_H-M   'P 1'
#
loop_
_entity.id
_entity.type
_entity.pdbx_description
1 polymer ?
#
loop_
_entity_poly.entity_id
_entity_poly.type
_entity_poly.pdbx_seq_one_letter_code
_entity_poly.pdbx_strand_id
1 'polypeptide(L)'
;MESQSLALQKQLSQYAPLKLDPELTGLSEADKEALLYILKASTVIDDIFYEQVWYGNSALRDWLQEHSNSSYLDQVKWMYFSINKGPWSCLDENKAFLTTADSAVKLLRDSTKPVSGWKGIEYRVAFPVVKPPGASFYPPDMDKMEFKLWKNTLSSSEQKAATGYFSVIRRHGDSLPLTTSHNIDQLDSEKPLKSDDLCIC
;
A
#
# COMPACT_ATOMS: atom_id res chain seq x y z
N MET A 1 13.41 -2.50 24.97
CA MET A 1 12.01 -2.83 24.63
C MET A 1 11.06 -1.85 25.30
N GLU A 2 11.07 -1.71 26.63
CA GLU A 2 10.20 -0.75 27.37
C GLU A 2 10.31 0.71 26.90
N SER A 3 11.52 1.21 26.65
CA SER A 3 11.72 2.58 26.16
C SER A 3 11.10 2.84 24.78
N GLN A 4 11.06 1.83 23.91
CA GLN A 4 10.44 1.95 22.57
C GLN A 4 8.91 1.92 22.68
N SER A 5 8.36 1.05 23.53
CA SER A 5 6.92 1.00 23.81
C SER A 5 6.40 2.33 24.36
N LEU A 6 7.14 2.93 25.30
CA LEU A 6 6.76 4.21 25.91
C LEU A 6 6.78 5.36 24.90
N ALA A 7 7.79 5.40 24.02
CA ALA A 7 7.88 6.41 22.97
C ALA A 7 6.69 6.33 21.99
N LEU A 8 6.36 5.12 21.53
CA LEU A 8 5.27 4.91 20.59
C LEU A 8 3.89 5.13 21.26
N GLN A 9 3.74 4.75 22.53
CA GLN A 9 2.54 5.04 23.31
C GLN A 9 2.32 6.55 23.45
N LYS A 10 3.38 7.33 23.68
CA LYS A 10 3.29 8.79 23.72
C LYS A 10 2.80 9.36 22.39
N GLN A 11 3.29 8.82 21.27
CA GLN A 11 2.82 9.23 19.94
C GLN A 11 1.36 8.86 19.70
N LEU A 12 0.93 7.66 20.10
CA LEU A 12 -0.45 7.20 20.00
C LEU A 12 -1.40 8.05 20.87
N SER A 13 -0.94 8.52 22.03
CA SER A 13 -1.72 9.37 22.95
C SER A 13 -2.09 10.74 22.37
N GLN A 14 -1.51 11.13 21.23
CA GLN A 14 -1.94 12.32 20.48
C GLN A 14 -3.31 12.13 19.82
N TYR A 15 -3.76 10.89 19.64
CA TYR A 15 -5.08 10.53 19.10
C TYR A 15 -6.02 10.21 20.25
N ALA A 16 -6.91 11.15 20.58
CA ALA A 16 -7.93 10.93 21.61
C ALA A 16 -9.02 9.97 21.07
N PRO A 17 -9.25 8.81 21.72
CA PRO A 17 -10.29 7.89 21.27
C PRO A 17 -11.66 8.51 21.52
N LEU A 18 -12.48 8.55 20.48
CA LEU A 18 -13.88 8.97 20.56
C LEU A 18 -14.76 7.82 20.08
N LYS A 19 -15.72 7.42 20.92
CA LYS A 19 -16.73 6.44 20.53
C LYS A 19 -17.77 7.14 19.65
N LEU A 20 -17.97 6.64 18.43
CA LEU A 20 -18.99 7.11 17.51
C LEU A 20 -20.20 6.18 17.62
N ASP A 21 -21.30 6.68 18.17
CA ASP A 21 -22.57 5.96 18.30
C ASP A 21 -23.64 6.67 17.44
N PRO A 22 -23.78 6.32 16.15
CA PRO A 22 -24.78 6.95 15.29
C PRO A 22 -26.19 6.52 15.67
N GLU A 23 -27.14 7.46 15.66
CA GLU A 23 -28.56 7.16 15.82
C GLU A 23 -29.11 6.55 14.51
N LEU A 24 -29.73 5.37 14.60
CA LEU A 24 -30.26 4.62 13.44
C LEU A 24 -31.79 4.44 13.47
N THR A 25 -32.47 5.07 14.43
CA THR A 25 -33.93 4.93 14.66
C THR A 25 -34.76 5.43 13.48
N GLY A 26 -34.26 6.42 12.73
CA GLY A 26 -34.92 6.98 11.56
C GLY A 26 -34.75 6.19 10.25
N LEU A 27 -33.95 5.11 10.26
CA LEU A 27 -33.71 4.30 9.06
C LEU A 27 -34.76 3.20 8.92
N SER A 28 -35.30 3.05 7.71
CA SER A 28 -36.12 1.87 7.39
C SER A 28 -35.26 0.61 7.38
N GLU A 29 -35.88 -0.58 7.41
CA GLU A 29 -35.14 -1.84 7.29
C GLU A 29 -34.40 -1.96 5.95
N ALA A 30 -34.98 -1.43 4.87
CA ALA A 30 -34.32 -1.37 3.56
C ALA A 30 -33.09 -0.45 3.57
N ASP A 31 -33.16 0.70 4.25
CA ASP A 31 -32.02 1.62 4.36
C ASP A 31 -30.89 1.03 5.21
N LYS A 32 -31.23 0.30 6.28
CA LYS A 32 -30.24 -0.43 7.09
C LYS A 32 -29.55 -1.51 6.25
N GLU A 33 -30.30 -2.21 5.41
CA GLU A 33 -29.73 -3.20 4.48
C GLU A 33 -28.79 -2.53 3.46
N ALA A 34 -29.21 -1.42 2.86
CA ALA A 34 -28.36 -0.62 1.95
C ALA A 34 -27.08 -0.13 2.65
N LEU A 35 -27.18 0.33 3.90
CA LEU A 35 -26.05 0.78 4.71
C LEU A 35 -25.02 -0.34 4.90
N LEU A 36 -25.44 -1.59 5.08
CA LEU A 36 -24.50 -2.73 5.17
C LEU A 36 -23.68 -2.88 3.89
N TYR A 37 -24.27 -2.67 2.72
CA TYR A 37 -23.52 -2.70 1.45
C TYR A 37 -22.56 -1.52 1.31
N ILE A 38 -22.95 -0.32 1.74
CA ILE A 38 -22.06 0.84 1.76
C ILE A 38 -20.86 0.58 2.67
N LEU A 39 -21.07 -0.01 3.85
CA LEU A 39 -19.98 -0.37 4.76
C LEU A 39 -19.03 -1.40 4.13
N LYS A 40 -19.55 -2.42 3.44
CA LYS A 40 -18.73 -3.39 2.69
C LYS A 40 -17.92 -2.73 1.57
N ALA A 41 -18.51 -1.79 0.84
CA ALA A 41 -17.79 -1.03 -0.18
C ALA A 41 -16.68 -0.17 0.45
N SER A 42 -16.97 0.51 1.56
CA SER A 42 -16.00 1.31 2.30
C SER A 42 -14.80 0.49 2.80
N THR A 43 -15.00 -0.77 3.20
CA THR A 43 -13.87 -1.64 3.58
C THR A 43 -12.93 -1.95 2.41
N VAL A 44 -13.46 -2.07 1.18
CA VAL A 44 -12.63 -2.26 -0.02
C VAL A 44 -11.82 -0.99 -0.34
N ILE A 45 -12.38 0.19 -0.09
CA ILE A 45 -11.66 1.47 -0.29
C ILE A 45 -10.45 1.54 0.64
N ASP A 46 -10.58 1.05 1.88
CA ASP A 46 -9.46 0.97 2.83
C ASP A 46 -8.31 0.12 2.28
N ASP A 47 -8.61 -1.04 1.69
CA ASP A 47 -7.61 -1.92 1.05
C ASP A 47 -6.91 -1.24 -0.12
N ILE A 48 -7.68 -0.57 -1.01
CA ILE A 48 -7.13 0.20 -2.12
C ILE A 48 -6.17 1.29 -1.59
N PHE A 49 -6.55 1.97 -0.51
CA PHE A 49 -5.71 3.02 0.05
C PHE A 49 -4.40 2.49 0.62
N TYR A 50 -4.40 1.32 1.27
CA TYR A 50 -3.17 0.68 1.73
C TYR A 50 -2.19 0.46 0.57
N GLU A 51 -2.68 -0.08 -0.56
CA GLU A 51 -1.88 -0.31 -1.77
C GLU A 51 -1.37 0.98 -2.40
N GLN A 52 -2.17 2.04 -2.39
CA GLN A 52 -1.80 3.36 -2.91
C GLN A 52 -0.68 4.02 -2.10
N VAL A 53 -0.69 3.85 -0.77
CA VAL A 53 0.34 4.43 0.12
C VAL A 53 1.72 3.84 -0.15
N TRP A 54 1.81 2.50 -0.28
CA TRP A 54 3.06 1.80 -0.58
C TRP A 54 2.79 0.35 -0.99
N TYR A 55 3.49 -0.17 -2.01
CA TYR A 55 3.25 -1.52 -2.55
C TYR A 55 3.43 -2.67 -1.55
N GLY A 56 4.20 -2.46 -0.47
CA GLY A 56 4.42 -3.47 0.58
C GLY A 56 3.51 -3.30 1.79
N ASN A 57 2.60 -2.34 1.76
CA ASN A 57 1.87 -1.88 2.94
C ASN A 57 0.85 -2.92 3.41
N SER A 58 0.16 -3.59 2.49
CA SER A 58 -0.80 -4.66 2.84
C SER A 58 -0.11 -5.85 3.50
N ALA A 59 1.04 -6.28 2.98
CA ALA A 59 1.83 -7.34 3.62
C ALA A 59 2.29 -6.95 5.03
N LEU A 60 2.67 -5.68 5.24
CA LEU A 60 3.02 -5.16 6.55
C LEU A 60 1.83 -5.06 7.50
N ARG A 61 0.68 -4.60 7.00
CA ARG A 61 -0.59 -4.56 7.74
C ARG A 61 -0.96 -5.93 8.27
N ASP A 62 -1.01 -6.92 7.38
CA ASP A 62 -1.47 -8.28 7.71
C ASP A 62 -0.53 -8.90 8.75
N TRP A 63 0.79 -8.73 8.58
CA TRP A 63 1.78 -9.20 9.55
C TRP A 63 1.61 -8.53 10.93
N LEU A 64 1.47 -7.20 10.99
CA LEU A 64 1.29 -6.48 12.25
C LEU A 64 -0.03 -6.87 12.94
N GLN A 65 -1.10 -7.09 12.17
CA GLN A 65 -2.39 -7.50 12.69
C GLN A 65 -2.31 -8.89 13.34
N GLU A 66 -1.73 -9.87 12.63
CA GLU A 66 -1.56 -11.24 13.10
C GLU A 66 -0.75 -11.31 14.41
N HIS A 67 0.24 -10.43 14.57
CA HIS A 67 1.16 -10.43 15.72
C HIS A 67 0.77 -9.40 16.80
N SER A 68 -0.34 -8.67 16.63
CA SER A 68 -0.74 -7.57 17.52
C SER A 68 -0.95 -7.97 18.99
N ASN A 69 -1.25 -9.24 19.24
CA ASN A 69 -1.49 -9.76 20.59
C ASN A 69 -0.25 -10.42 21.24
N SER A 70 0.91 -10.40 20.59
CA SER A 70 2.13 -11.05 21.10
C SER A 70 2.77 -10.28 22.27
N SER A 71 2.69 -8.96 22.27
CA SER A 71 3.19 -8.11 23.36
C SER A 71 2.49 -6.76 23.37
N TYR A 72 2.66 -6.00 24.46
CA TYR A 72 2.18 -4.61 24.54
C TYR A 72 2.78 -3.74 23.42
N LEU A 73 4.06 -3.95 23.09
CA LEU A 73 4.72 -3.21 22.02
C LEU A 73 4.05 -3.49 20.67
N ASP A 74 3.72 -4.75 20.39
CA ASP A 74 3.11 -5.14 19.12
C ASP A 74 1.67 -4.62 18.99
N GLN A 75 0.93 -4.56 20.10
CA GLN A 75 -0.38 -3.92 20.13
C GLN A 75 -0.28 -2.43 19.77
N VAL A 76 0.66 -1.69 20.38
CA VAL A 76 0.83 -0.26 20.10
C VAL A 76 1.32 -0.03 18.66
N LYS A 77 2.20 -0.89 18.13
CA LYS A 77 2.61 -0.85 16.70
C LYS A 77 1.42 -1.02 15.78
N TRP A 78 0.58 -2.03 16.03
CA TRP A 78 -0.62 -2.27 15.23
C TRP A 78 -1.60 -1.10 15.27
N MET A 79 -1.90 -0.57 16.46
CA MET A 79 -2.81 0.57 16.61
C MET A 79 -2.29 1.82 15.88
N TYR A 80 -1.01 2.15 16.07
CA TYR A 80 -0.44 3.34 15.45
C TYR A 80 -0.29 3.19 13.94
N PHE A 81 0.07 2.00 13.44
CA PHE A 81 0.05 1.67 12.03
C PHE A 81 -1.35 1.81 11.42
N SER A 82 -2.39 1.30 12.11
CA SER A 82 -3.77 1.34 11.62
C SER A 82 -4.31 2.77 11.48
N ILE A 83 -3.94 3.67 12.39
CA ILE A 83 -4.32 5.09 12.35
C ILE A 83 -3.60 5.81 11.20
N ASN A 84 -2.30 5.55 11.03
CA ASN A 84 -1.49 6.22 10.01
C ASN A 84 -1.58 5.55 8.62
N LYS A 85 -2.21 4.37 8.53
CA LYS A 85 -2.33 3.53 7.33
C LYS A 85 -0.96 3.23 6.68
N GLY A 86 0.08 3.11 7.50
CA GLY A 86 1.45 2.89 7.05
C GLY A 86 2.49 3.06 8.15
N PRO A 87 3.78 2.75 7.89
CA PRO A 87 4.86 2.78 8.87
C PRO A 87 5.40 4.20 9.19
N TRP A 88 4.73 5.25 8.70
CA TRP A 88 5.13 6.66 8.83
C TRP A 88 4.08 7.46 9.58
N SER A 89 4.51 8.34 10.50
CA SER A 89 3.61 9.20 11.27
C SER A 89 3.07 10.35 10.43
N CYS A 90 1.73 10.46 10.34
CA CYS A 90 1.03 11.56 9.68
C CYS A 90 1.19 12.90 10.41
N LEU A 91 1.47 12.88 11.73
CA LEU A 91 1.66 14.08 12.54
C LEU A 91 3.13 14.52 12.61
N ASP A 92 4.07 13.61 12.34
CA ASP A 92 5.51 13.86 12.45
C ASP A 92 6.18 13.86 11.06
N GLU A 93 5.60 14.56 10.08
CA GLU A 93 6.18 14.75 8.73
C GLU A 93 6.57 13.45 8.01
N ASN A 94 5.76 12.39 8.15
CA ASN A 94 6.04 11.06 7.61
C ASN A 94 7.35 10.42 8.13
N LYS A 95 7.78 10.75 9.35
CA LYS A 95 8.88 10.00 10.00
C LYS A 95 8.47 8.55 10.25
N ALA A 96 9.32 7.61 9.85
CA ALA A 96 9.11 6.20 10.15
C ALA A 96 9.19 5.95 11.65
N PHE A 97 8.24 5.17 12.18
CA PHE A 97 8.21 4.77 13.59
C PHE A 97 8.45 3.26 13.81
N LEU A 98 8.41 2.48 12.73
CA LEU A 98 8.84 1.08 12.71
C LEU A 98 10.31 0.98 12.29
N THR A 99 10.89 -0.20 12.46
CA THR A 99 12.27 -0.52 12.03
C THR A 99 12.29 -1.72 11.09
N THR A 100 13.45 -2.01 10.48
CA THR A 100 13.61 -3.21 9.63
C THR A 100 13.35 -4.51 10.38
N ALA A 101 13.47 -4.54 11.72
CA ALA A 101 13.08 -5.70 12.54
C ALA A 101 11.57 -5.99 12.50
N ASP A 102 10.76 -4.98 12.19
CA ASP A 102 9.29 -5.05 12.09
C ASP A 102 8.80 -5.37 10.67
N SER A 103 9.73 -5.63 9.75
CA SER A 103 9.42 -5.90 8.35
C SER A 103 8.64 -7.22 8.18
N ALA A 104 7.64 -7.25 7.30
CA ALA A 104 6.79 -8.41 7.08
C ALA A 104 7.49 -9.52 6.30
N VAL A 105 7.29 -10.78 6.67
CA VAL A 105 7.86 -11.93 5.97
C VAL A 105 7.19 -12.11 4.61
N LYS A 106 7.96 -12.02 3.52
CA LYS A 106 7.58 -12.56 2.22
C LYS A 106 8.27 -13.89 2.01
N LEU A 107 7.46 -14.93 1.93
CA LEU A 107 7.88 -16.27 1.53
C LEU A 107 8.06 -16.30 0.01
N LEU A 108 9.29 -16.38 -0.50
CA LEU A 108 9.50 -16.89 -1.85
C LEU A 108 9.40 -18.40 -1.80
N ARG A 109 8.24 -18.95 -2.12
CA ARG A 109 8.00 -20.40 -2.13
C ARG A 109 8.75 -21.13 -3.26
N ASP A 110 9.09 -20.40 -4.32
CA ASP A 110 9.70 -20.96 -5.51
C ASP A 110 11.14 -20.50 -5.68
N SER A 111 12.03 -21.48 -5.88
CA SER A 111 13.41 -21.24 -6.26
C SER A 111 13.50 -20.96 -7.75
N THR A 112 14.38 -20.07 -8.18
CA THR A 112 14.75 -19.98 -9.62
C THR A 112 15.43 -21.26 -10.11
N LYS A 113 15.82 -22.18 -9.21
CA LYS A 113 16.31 -23.53 -9.50
C LYS A 113 15.70 -24.56 -8.55
N PRO A 114 14.95 -25.57 -8.99
CA PRO A 114 14.32 -26.53 -8.09
C PRO A 114 15.37 -27.31 -7.28
N VAL A 115 15.40 -27.10 -5.97
CA VAL A 115 16.22 -27.85 -5.01
C VAL A 115 15.29 -28.71 -4.16
N SER A 116 15.46 -30.02 -4.21
CA SER A 116 14.64 -30.96 -3.43
C SER A 116 14.77 -30.68 -1.93
N GLY A 117 13.64 -30.47 -1.25
CA GLY A 117 13.57 -30.19 0.19
C GLY A 117 13.77 -28.72 0.59
N TRP A 118 14.03 -27.81 -0.36
CA TRP A 118 14.15 -26.39 -0.08
C TRP A 118 12.78 -25.71 -0.05
N LYS A 119 12.45 -25.05 1.07
CA LYS A 119 11.15 -24.39 1.29
C LYS A 119 11.08 -22.93 0.81
N GLY A 120 12.17 -22.40 0.26
CA GLY A 120 12.25 -20.99 -0.12
C GLY A 120 13.26 -20.17 0.66
N ILE A 121 13.34 -18.88 0.31
CA ILE A 121 13.92 -17.83 1.17
C ILE A 121 12.76 -17.06 1.78
N GLU A 122 12.72 -17.01 3.10
CA GLU A 122 11.94 -16.02 3.84
C GLU A 122 12.79 -14.76 3.96
N TYR A 123 12.40 -13.69 3.28
CA TYR A 123 12.96 -12.38 3.56
C TYR A 123 11.85 -11.45 4.04
N ARG A 124 12.23 -10.51 4.89
CA ARG A 124 11.29 -9.49 5.31
C ARG A 124 11.25 -8.37 4.25
N VAL A 125 10.06 -7.97 3.79
CA VAL A 125 9.90 -6.77 2.96
C VAL A 125 10.18 -5.56 3.84
N ALA A 126 11.37 -5.01 3.70
CA ALA A 126 11.73 -3.77 4.37
C ALA A 126 10.93 -2.62 3.76
N PHE A 127 10.22 -1.86 4.59
CA PHE A 127 9.65 -0.59 4.17
C PHE A 127 10.75 0.48 4.10
N PRO A 128 10.63 1.48 3.21
CA PRO A 128 11.63 2.53 3.13
C PRO A 128 11.52 3.47 4.33
N VAL A 129 12.66 3.86 4.92
CA VAL A 129 12.67 4.78 6.08
C VAL A 129 12.01 6.12 5.73
N VAL A 130 12.22 6.60 4.50
CA VAL A 130 11.55 7.78 3.96
C VAL A 130 10.37 7.33 3.12
N LYS A 131 9.19 7.89 3.39
CA LYS A 131 7.99 7.64 2.60
C LYS A 131 8.25 8.04 1.13
N PRO A 132 7.99 7.15 0.15
CA PRO A 132 8.21 7.47 -1.26
C PRO A 132 7.35 8.68 -1.66
N PRO A 133 7.91 9.71 -2.31
CA PRO A 133 7.15 10.91 -2.67
C PRO A 133 6.06 10.63 -3.70
N GLY A 134 6.25 9.62 -4.55
CA GLY A 134 5.26 9.14 -5.51
C GLY A 134 4.31 8.07 -4.95
N ALA A 135 4.43 7.71 -3.67
CA ALA A 135 3.74 6.59 -3.04
C ALA A 135 3.81 5.33 -3.93
N SER A 136 2.69 4.66 -4.19
CA SER A 136 2.59 3.53 -5.13
C SER A 136 2.03 3.93 -6.51
N PHE A 137 2.01 5.23 -6.86
CA PHE A 137 1.47 5.73 -8.13
C PHE A 137 2.49 5.78 -9.28
N TYR A 138 3.78 5.81 -8.93
CA TYR A 138 4.91 5.86 -9.87
C TYR A 138 5.89 4.73 -9.54
N PRO A 139 6.77 4.33 -10.46
CA PRO A 139 7.85 3.41 -10.13
C PRO A 139 8.69 3.97 -8.98
N PRO A 140 9.13 3.12 -8.03
CA PRO A 140 9.79 3.58 -6.80
C PRO A 140 11.16 4.22 -7.05
N ASP A 141 11.77 3.94 -8.20
CA ASP A 141 13.05 4.47 -8.67
C ASP A 141 12.89 5.64 -9.66
N MET A 142 11.66 6.05 -9.98
CA MET A 142 11.38 7.11 -10.93
C MET A 142 11.52 8.50 -10.30
N ASP A 143 12.25 9.39 -10.98
CA ASP A 143 12.34 10.80 -10.59
C ASP A 143 11.47 11.73 -11.46
N LYS A 144 11.36 13.00 -11.04
CA LYS A 144 10.55 14.01 -11.72
C LYS A 144 11.10 14.36 -13.12
N MET A 145 12.41 14.21 -13.35
CA MET A 145 13.02 14.50 -14.64
C MET A 145 12.71 13.38 -15.63
N GLU A 146 12.87 12.12 -15.23
CA GLU A 146 12.50 10.94 -16.00
C GLU A 146 11.03 11.04 -16.44
N PHE A 147 10.11 11.37 -15.53
CA PHE A 147 8.69 11.53 -15.86
C PHE A 147 8.45 12.61 -16.92
N LYS A 148 9.11 13.77 -16.78
CA LYS A 148 8.95 14.86 -17.76
C LYS A 148 9.48 14.46 -19.12
N LEU A 149 10.62 13.79 -19.18
CA LEU A 149 11.23 13.33 -20.43
C LEU A 149 10.34 12.30 -21.12
N TRP A 150 9.89 11.28 -20.40
CA TRP A 150 8.97 10.27 -20.93
C TRP A 150 7.64 10.88 -21.37
N LYS A 151 7.01 11.74 -20.56
CA LYS A 151 5.74 12.38 -20.92
C LYS A 151 5.84 13.18 -22.23
N ASN A 152 6.98 13.81 -22.50
CA ASN A 152 7.18 14.59 -23.73
C ASN A 152 7.28 13.72 -24.99
N THR A 153 7.50 12.41 -24.87
CA THR A 153 7.47 11.49 -26.02
C THR A 153 6.07 11.00 -26.35
N LEU A 154 5.09 11.26 -25.49
CA LEU A 154 3.71 10.78 -25.63
C LEU A 154 2.85 11.70 -26.51
N SER A 155 1.82 11.14 -27.13
CA SER A 155 0.77 11.89 -27.81
C SER A 155 -0.03 12.78 -26.85
N SER A 156 -0.77 13.76 -27.37
CA SER A 156 -1.57 14.67 -26.53
C SER A 156 -2.61 13.94 -25.66
N SER A 157 -3.22 12.86 -26.15
CA SER A 157 -4.16 12.03 -25.39
C SER A 157 -3.46 11.25 -24.27
N GLU A 158 -2.31 10.66 -24.56
CA GLU A 158 -1.53 9.91 -23.57
C GLU A 158 -0.94 10.82 -22.50
N GLN A 159 -0.54 12.05 -22.85
CA GLN A 159 -0.11 13.04 -21.85
C GLN A 159 -1.23 13.39 -20.86
N LYS A 160 -2.48 13.48 -21.34
CA LYS A 160 -3.65 13.70 -20.47
C LYS A 160 -3.89 12.50 -19.57
N ALA A 161 -3.77 11.28 -20.10
CA ALA A 161 -3.87 10.07 -19.31
C ALA A 161 -2.77 10.01 -18.26
N ALA A 162 -1.49 10.19 -18.64
CA ALA A 162 -0.34 10.19 -17.74
C ALA A 162 -0.34 11.28 -16.65
N THR A 163 -1.17 12.31 -16.80
CA THR A 163 -1.34 13.40 -15.81
C THR A 163 -2.74 13.39 -15.18
N GLY A 164 -3.54 12.36 -15.45
CA GLY A 164 -4.87 12.17 -14.90
C GLY A 164 -4.85 11.68 -13.45
N TYR A 165 -5.99 11.82 -12.77
CA TYR A 165 -6.15 11.43 -11.37
C TYR A 165 -6.31 9.92 -11.16
N PHE A 166 -6.64 9.18 -12.22
CA PHE A 166 -7.11 7.79 -12.13
C PHE A 166 -6.21 6.80 -12.87
N SER A 167 -4.97 7.18 -13.13
CA SER A 167 -3.96 6.35 -13.80
C SER A 167 -2.72 6.23 -12.94
N VAL A 168 -2.04 5.10 -13.03
CA VAL A 168 -0.72 4.90 -12.42
C VAL A 168 0.33 4.74 -13.50
N ILE A 169 1.57 5.11 -13.20
CA ILE A 169 2.71 4.91 -14.10
C ILE A 169 3.52 3.71 -13.59
N ARG A 170 3.86 2.79 -14.48
CA ARG A 170 4.58 1.55 -14.15
C ARG A 170 5.72 1.32 -15.14
N ARG A 171 6.71 0.50 -14.75
CA ARG A 171 7.66 -0.08 -15.70
C ARG A 171 7.03 -1.33 -16.33
N HIS A 172 7.32 -1.58 -17.60
CA HIS A 172 6.78 -2.68 -18.37
C HIS A 172 7.31 -4.01 -17.80
N GLY A 173 6.41 -4.83 -17.24
CA GLY A 173 6.77 -6.08 -16.56
C GLY A 173 6.64 -6.02 -15.03
N ASP A 174 6.41 -4.85 -14.45
CA ASP A 174 6.00 -4.72 -13.05
C ASP A 174 4.59 -5.31 -12.89
N SER A 175 4.48 -6.43 -12.18
CA SER A 175 3.20 -6.97 -11.75
C SER A 175 2.94 -6.59 -10.30
N LEU A 176 1.81 -5.92 -10.04
CA LEU A 176 1.27 -5.82 -8.68
C LEU A 176 0.89 -7.22 -8.20
N PRO A 177 1.10 -7.57 -6.91
CA PRO A 177 0.54 -8.78 -6.34
C PRO A 177 -0.99 -8.61 -6.16
N LEU A 178 -1.76 -8.89 -7.23
CA LEU A 178 -3.24 -9.04 -7.31
C LEU A 178 -4.03 -7.73 -7.07
N THR A 179 -5.14 -7.36 -7.72
CA THR A 179 -6.08 -7.96 -8.69
C THR A 179 -6.90 -6.83 -9.31
N THR A 180 -6.91 -6.70 -10.63
CA THR A 180 -8.11 -6.58 -11.48
C THR A 180 -7.62 -6.56 -12.91
N SER A 181 -7.85 -7.66 -13.62
CA SER A 181 -7.87 -7.66 -15.08
C SER A 181 -9.04 -6.79 -15.53
N HIS A 182 -8.82 -5.49 -15.67
CA HIS A 182 -9.62 -4.70 -16.58
C HIS A 182 -8.98 -4.82 -17.96
N ASN A 183 -9.80 -5.26 -18.91
CA ASN A 183 -9.47 -5.57 -20.29
C ASN A 183 -8.39 -4.64 -20.86
N ILE A 184 -7.19 -5.17 -21.05
CA ILE A 184 -6.23 -4.61 -22.00
C ILE A 184 -6.63 -5.19 -23.35
N ASP A 185 -7.64 -4.58 -23.97
CA ASP A 185 -7.79 -4.72 -25.41
C ASP A 185 -6.60 -4.03 -26.07
N GLN A 186 -5.92 -4.82 -26.90
CA GLN A 186 -4.74 -4.49 -27.66
C GLN A 186 -4.92 -3.18 -28.43
N LEU A 187 -3.97 -2.25 -28.27
CA LEU A 187 -3.66 -1.27 -29.31
C LEU A 187 -2.27 -1.57 -29.86
N ASP A 188 -2.27 -1.98 -31.12
CA ASP A 188 -1.09 -2.27 -31.95
C ASP A 188 -0.04 -1.15 -31.90
N SER A 189 1.18 -1.49 -31.50
CA SER A 189 2.38 -0.99 -32.18
C SER A 189 3.56 -1.95 -32.01
N GLU A 190 4.09 -2.42 -33.14
CA GLU A 190 5.25 -3.31 -33.24
C GLU A 190 6.55 -2.58 -32.83
N LYS A 191 6.87 -2.57 -31.53
CA LYS A 191 8.27 -2.49 -31.05
C LYS A 191 8.42 -3.38 -29.82
N PRO A 192 9.51 -4.16 -29.69
CA PRO A 192 9.74 -4.96 -28.49
C PRO A 192 9.99 -4.00 -27.31
N LEU A 193 8.99 -3.89 -26.43
CA LEU A 193 9.07 -3.12 -25.20
C LEU A 193 10.10 -3.77 -24.27
N LYS A 194 11.09 -3.00 -23.83
CA LYS A 194 12.09 -3.43 -22.86
C LYS A 194 11.51 -3.35 -21.45
N SER A 195 12.10 -4.10 -20.51
CA SER A 195 11.70 -4.11 -19.09
C SER A 195 11.73 -2.72 -18.41
N ASP A 196 12.45 -1.77 -19.00
CA ASP A 196 12.59 -0.40 -18.47
C ASP A 196 11.58 0.59 -19.08
N ASP A 197 10.76 0.16 -20.05
CA ASP A 197 9.82 1.04 -20.74
C ASP A 197 8.64 1.38 -19.82
N LEU A 198 8.24 2.65 -19.79
CA LEU A 198 7.16 3.14 -18.92
C LEU A 198 5.80 3.04 -19.63
N CYS A 199 4.77 2.61 -18.89
CA CYS A 199 3.39 2.56 -19.37
C CYS A 199 2.40 3.24 -18.41
N ILE A 200 1.27 3.64 -18.97
CA ILE A 200 0.10 4.15 -18.24
C ILE A 200 -0.81 2.95 -17.98
N CYS A 201 -1.19 2.72 -16.72
CA CYS A 201 -2.12 1.67 -16.31
C CYS A 201 -3.38 2.26 -15.67
#